data_AF-A0A4Y9MJB4-F1
#
_entry.id   AF-A0A4Y9MJB4-F1
#
_cell.length_a   1.000
_cell.length_b   1.000
_cell.length_c   1.000
_cell.angle_alpha   90.00
_cell.angle_beta   90.00
_cell.angle_gamma   90.00
#
_symmetry.space_group_name_H-M   'P 1'
#
loop_
_entity.id
_entity.type
_entity.pdbx_description
1 polymer ?
#
loop_
_entity_poly.entity_id
_entity_poly.type
_entity_poly.pdbx_seq_one_letter_code
_entity_poly.pdbx_strand_id
1 'polypeptide(L)'
;MNLVLVVAVTVVSALLALAGLASTLARRRIGLLHLWGTALLEALLLVQAVLAVVLLVRGERLADTPTFLGYLAGIVLLPVAGGLWARTEPTRWAGTVLAVAAAAVGVMVWRLQELWEATGG
;
A
#
# COMPACT_ATOMS: atom_id res chain seq x y z
N MET A 1 7.90 -1.54 13.85
CA MET A 1 6.98 -0.64 13.11
C MET A 1 5.72 -0.47 13.95
N ASN A 2 4.98 0.64 13.82
CA ASN A 2 3.78 0.83 14.64
C ASN A 2 2.63 -0.06 14.14
N LEU A 3 2.21 -1.03 14.95
CA LEU A 3 1.15 -1.98 14.61
C LEU A 3 -0.18 -1.29 14.24
N VAL A 4 -0.50 -0.17 14.90
CA VAL A 4 -1.72 0.61 14.58
C VAL A 4 -1.69 1.08 13.13
N LEU A 5 -0.53 1.51 12.64
CA LEU A 5 -0.38 1.99 11.26
C LEU A 5 -0.44 0.83 10.26
N VAL A 6 0.16 -0.32 10.59
CA VAL A 6 0.08 -1.55 9.78
C VAL A 6 -1.37 -1.99 9.61
N VAL A 7 -2.14 -2.01 10.72
CA VAL A 7 -3.57 -2.36 10.69
C VAL A 7 -4.37 -1.33 9.90
N ALA A 8 -4.12 -0.03 10.09
CA ALA A 8 -4.80 1.02 9.33
C ALA A 8 -4.56 0.89 7.82
N VAL A 9 -3.30 0.69 7.40
CA VAL A 9 -2.94 0.44 6.00
C VAL A 9 -3.65 -0.82 5.48
N THR A 10 -3.64 -1.92 6.24
CA THR A 10 -4.31 -3.17 5.87
C THR A 10 -5.80 -2.97 5.64
N VAL A 11 -6.49 -2.27 6.54
CA VAL A 11 -7.94 -2.02 6.42
C VAL A 11 -8.24 -1.15 5.21
N VAL A 12 -7.51 -0.04 5.05
CA VAL A 12 -7.72 0.89 3.92
C VAL A 12 -7.42 0.20 2.59
N SER A 13 -6.35 -0.58 2.51
CA SER A 13 -6.00 -1.31 1.29
C SER A 13 -7.01 -2.39 0.95
N ALA A 14 -7.52 -3.13 1.94
CA ALA A 14 -8.58 -4.12 1.75
C ALA A 14 -9.89 -3.47 1.28
N LEU A 15 -10.31 -2.36 1.89
CA LEU A 15 -11.50 -1.63 1.48
C LEU A 15 -11.37 -1.09 0.05
N LEU A 16 -10.20 -0.54 -0.31
CA LEU A 16 -9.93 -0.07 -1.66
C LEU A 16 -9.93 -1.22 -2.68
N ALA A 17 -9.37 -2.38 -2.30
CA ALA A 17 -9.39 -3.56 -3.15
C ALA A 17 -10.83 -4.06 -3.40
N LEU A 18 -11.63 -4.15 -2.35
CA LEU A 18 -13.05 -4.50 -2.45
C LEU A 18 -13.83 -3.49 -3.31
N ALA A 19 -13.57 -2.19 -3.15
CA ALA A 19 -14.20 -1.15 -3.96
C ALA A 19 -13.83 -1.26 -5.45
N GLY A 20 -12.57 -1.58 -5.76
CA GLY A 20 -12.10 -1.80 -7.13
C GLY A 20 -12.72 -3.04 -7.77
N LEU A 21 -12.81 -4.15 -7.04
CA LEU A 21 -13.50 -5.37 -7.49
C LEU A 21 -15.00 -5.11 -7.69
N ALA A 22 -15.66 -4.46 -6.73
CA ALA A 22 -17.07 -4.12 -6.81
C ALA A 22 -17.39 -3.25 -8.03
N SER A 23 -16.58 -2.22 -8.33
CA SER A 23 -16.77 -1.42 -9.54
C SER A 23 -16.58 -2.24 -10.82
N THR A 24 -15.60 -3.14 -10.84
CA THR A 24 -15.36 -4.01 -12.01
C THR A 24 -16.55 -4.93 -12.27
N LEU A 25 -17.04 -5.60 -11.23
CA LEU A 25 -18.20 -6.51 -11.30
C LEU A 25 -19.48 -5.75 -11.69
N ALA A 26 -19.67 -4.54 -11.16
CA ALA A 26 -20.76 -3.66 -11.52
C ALA A 26 -20.60 -3.04 -12.94
N ARG A 27 -19.51 -3.33 -13.65
CA ARG A 27 -19.14 -2.74 -14.96
C ARG A 27 -19.10 -1.20 -14.93
N ARG A 28 -18.71 -0.62 -13.79
CA ARG A 28 -18.55 0.82 -13.58
C ARG A 28 -17.08 1.22 -13.69
N ARG A 29 -16.84 2.46 -14.13
CA ARG A 29 -15.49 3.06 -14.07
C ARG A 29 -15.14 3.45 -12.63
N ILE A 30 -13.84 3.65 -12.39
CA ILE A 30 -13.34 4.21 -11.14
C ILE A 30 -13.87 5.65 -10.96
N GLY A 31 -14.15 6.03 -9.72
CA GLY A 31 -14.70 7.36 -9.38
C GLY A 31 -13.94 8.02 -8.24
N LEU A 32 -14.51 9.09 -7.67
CA LEU A 32 -13.90 9.85 -6.58
C LEU A 32 -13.58 8.98 -5.35
N LEU A 33 -14.42 7.98 -5.05
CA LEU A 33 -14.16 7.03 -3.97
C LEU A 33 -12.81 6.32 -4.14
N HIS A 34 -12.54 5.82 -5.35
CA HIS A 34 -11.29 5.14 -5.67
C HIS A 34 -10.11 6.10 -5.59
N LEU A 35 -10.24 7.32 -6.12
CA LEU A 35 -9.17 8.31 -6.10
C LEU A 35 -8.81 8.75 -4.67
N TRP A 36 -9.81 9.07 -3.85
CA TRP A 36 -9.59 9.44 -2.45
C TRP A 36 -9.12 8.25 -1.61
N GLY A 37 -9.61 7.04 -1.89
CA GLY A 37 -9.13 5.82 -1.26
C GLY A 37 -7.66 5.54 -1.56
N THR A 38 -7.24 5.68 -2.83
CA THR A 38 -5.83 5.57 -3.23
C THR A 38 -4.98 6.66 -2.58
N ALA A 39 -5.47 7.92 -2.54
CA ALA A 39 -4.74 9.02 -1.91
C ALA A 39 -4.60 8.83 -0.38
N LEU A 40 -5.64 8.35 0.30
CA LEU A 40 -5.58 8.02 1.72
C LEU A 40 -4.59 6.88 1.99
N LEU A 41 -4.63 5.82 1.18
CA LEU A 41 -3.68 4.72 1.27
C LEU A 41 -2.24 5.23 1.10
N GLU A 42 -1.99 6.02 0.06
CA GLU A 42 -0.68 6.63 -0.22
C GLU A 42 -0.19 7.48 0.96
N ALA A 43 -1.04 8.32 1.54
CA ALA A 43 -0.68 9.16 2.68
C ALA A 43 -0.26 8.33 3.91
N LEU A 44 -1.00 7.26 4.23
CA LEU A 44 -0.65 6.35 5.32
C LEU A 44 0.70 5.66 5.08
N LEU A 45 0.95 5.23 3.85
CA LEU A 45 2.21 4.58 3.46
C LEU A 45 3.40 5.54 3.54
N LEU A 46 3.23 6.80 3.14
CA LEU A 46 4.25 7.83 3.27
C LEU A 46 4.58 8.13 4.74
N VAL A 47 3.56 8.24 5.60
CA VAL A 47 3.77 8.39 7.05
C VAL A 47 4.54 7.19 7.59
N GLN A 48 4.16 5.97 7.20
CA GLN A 48 4.87 4.75 7.63
C GLN A 48 6.32 4.74 7.15
N ALA A 49 6.57 5.10 5.89
CA ALA A 49 7.90 5.13 5.31
C ALA A 49 8.80 6.16 5.98
N VAL A 50 8.29 7.37 6.24
CA VAL A 50 9.04 8.41 6.96
C VAL A 50 9.40 7.94 8.36
N LEU A 51 8.46 7.36 9.11
CA LEU A 51 8.73 6.86 10.45
C LEU A 51 9.78 5.73 10.45
N ALA A 52 9.66 4.79 9.52
CA ALA A 52 10.63 3.70 9.38
C ALA A 52 12.04 4.24 9.07
N VAL A 53 12.17 5.16 8.10
CA VAL A 53 13.45 5.77 7.73
C VAL A 53 14.05 6.57 8.89
N VAL A 54 13.24 7.35 9.63
CA VAL A 54 13.71 8.11 10.79
C VAL A 54 14.29 7.19 11.85
N LEU A 55 13.67 6.04 12.12
CA LEU A 55 14.16 5.06 13.08
C LEU A 55 15.50 4.44 12.63
N LEU A 56 15.63 4.09 11.34
CA LEU A 56 16.89 3.58 10.78
C LEU A 56 18.02 4.61 10.89
N VAL A 57 17.74 5.87 10.56
CA VAL A 57 18.71 6.97 10.70
C VAL A 57 19.10 7.21 12.17
N ARG A 58 18.20 6.94 13.12
CA ARG A 58 18.47 7.01 14.57
C ARG A 58 19.25 5.81 15.11
N GLY A 59 19.60 4.85 14.27
CA GLY A 59 20.49 3.75 14.62
C GLY A 59 19.81 2.40 14.81
N GLU A 60 18.49 2.28 14.55
CA GLU A 60 17.85 0.98 14.45
C GLU A 60 18.50 0.15 13.34
N ARG A 61 18.81 -1.10 13.65
CA ARG A 61 19.44 -2.02 12.70
C ARG A 61 18.41 -3.04 12.26
N LEU A 62 18.43 -3.38 10.97
CA LEU A 62 17.62 -4.45 10.39
C LEU A 62 18.53 -5.62 10.00
N ALA A 63 18.02 -6.84 10.17
CA ALA A 63 18.70 -8.07 9.78
C ALA A 63 19.00 -8.09 8.27
N ASP A 64 18.08 -7.54 7.47
CA ASP A 64 18.24 -7.37 6.02
C ASP A 64 17.71 -6.00 5.58
N THR A 65 18.59 -5.00 5.66
CA THR A 65 18.25 -3.60 5.30
C THR A 65 17.91 -3.43 3.81
N PRO A 66 18.67 -3.99 2.84
CA PRO A 66 18.32 -3.87 1.42
C PRO A 66 16.94 -4.43 1.09
N THR A 67 16.59 -5.61 1.61
CA THR A 67 15.27 -6.20 1.39
C THR A 67 14.17 -5.33 1.98
N PHE A 68 14.33 -4.87 3.23
CA PHE A 68 13.35 -3.98 3.86
C PHE A 68 13.13 -2.69 3.05
N LEU A 69 14.21 -2.03 2.61
CA LEU A 69 14.11 -0.80 1.81
C LEU A 69 13.47 -1.05 0.44
N GLY A 70 13.74 -2.20 -0.18
CA GLY A 70 13.10 -2.60 -1.42
C GLY A 70 11.58 -2.77 -1.27
N TYR A 71 11.14 -3.45 -0.21
CA TYR A 71 9.71 -3.55 0.10
C TYR A 71 9.10 -2.19 0.46
N LEU A 72 9.81 -1.35 1.21
CA LEU A 72 9.34 -0.04 1.64
C LEU A 72 9.10 0.89 0.44
N ALA A 73 10.04 0.91 -0.52
CA ALA A 73 9.86 1.63 -1.77
C ALA A 73 8.72 1.03 -2.60
N GLY A 74 8.65 -0.30 -2.69
CA GLY A 74 7.62 -0.99 -3.46
C GLY A 74 6.19 -0.66 -2.98
N ILE A 75 5.95 -0.65 -1.67
CA ILE A 75 4.60 -0.33 -1.14
C ILE A 75 4.18 1.10 -1.44
N VAL A 76 5.09 2.06 -1.50
CA VAL A 76 4.79 3.47 -1.84
C VAL A 76 4.55 3.62 -3.34
N LEU A 77 5.31 2.91 -4.18
CA LEU A 77 5.17 3.03 -5.64
C LEU A 77 3.92 2.33 -6.19
N LEU A 78 3.44 1.28 -5.53
CA LEU A 78 2.31 0.46 -6.00
C LEU A 78 0.99 1.24 -6.14
N PRO A 79 0.50 2.00 -5.14
CA PRO A 79 -0.72 2.78 -5.28
C PRO A 79 -0.59 3.90 -6.32
N VAL A 80 0.58 4.54 -6.44
CA VAL A 80 0.85 5.54 -7.48
C VAL A 80 0.74 4.90 -8.87
N ALA A 81 1.47 3.81 -9.12
CA ALA A 81 1.44 3.10 -10.39
C ALA A 81 0.03 2.57 -10.71
N GLY A 82 -0.63 1.93 -9.74
CA GLY A 82 -1.99 1.42 -9.88
C GLY A 82 -3.01 2.52 -10.15
N GLY A 83 -2.91 3.66 -9.45
CA GLY A 83 -3.78 4.82 -9.62
C GLY A 83 -3.60 5.51 -10.96
N LEU A 84 -2.36 5.66 -11.44
CA LEU A 84 -2.08 6.22 -12.76
C LEU A 84 -2.58 5.29 -13.87
N TRP A 85 -2.28 3.99 -13.79
CA TRP A 85 -2.75 3.01 -14.78
C TRP A 85 -4.27 2.93 -14.81
N ALA A 86 -4.93 2.84 -13.65
CA ALA A 86 -6.38 2.77 -13.60
C ALA A 86 -7.07 4.02 -14.18
N ARG A 87 -6.44 5.20 -14.13
CA ARG A 87 -6.96 6.41 -14.80
C ARG A 87 -6.84 6.35 -16.32
N THR A 88 -5.81 5.70 -16.85
CA THR A 88 -5.61 5.55 -18.29
C THR A 88 -6.37 4.34 -18.87
N GLU A 89 -6.82 3.41 -18.04
CA GLU A 89 -7.59 2.24 -18.44
C GLU A 89 -9.05 2.60 -18.76
N PRO A 90 -9.49 2.53 -20.04
CA PRO A 90 -10.81 3.02 -20.44
C PRO A 90 -11.95 2.04 -20.11
N THR A 91 -11.62 0.80 -19.77
CA THR A 91 -12.61 -0.27 -19.57
C THR A 91 -12.99 -0.44 -18.10
N ARG A 92 -13.92 -1.39 -17.83
CA ARG A 92 -14.29 -1.79 -16.46
C ARG A 92 -13.10 -2.34 -15.64
N TRP A 93 -12.01 -2.73 -16.29
CA TRP A 93 -10.85 -3.34 -15.65
C TRP A 93 -9.99 -2.36 -14.84
N ALA A 94 -10.22 -1.05 -14.99
CA ALA A 94 -9.59 -0.03 -14.14
C ALA A 94 -9.77 -0.32 -12.64
N GLY A 95 -10.93 -0.86 -12.24
CA GLY A 95 -11.18 -1.26 -10.86
C GLY A 95 -10.31 -2.43 -10.39
N THR A 96 -10.10 -3.43 -11.25
CA THR A 96 -9.22 -4.58 -10.96
C THR A 96 -7.77 -4.16 -10.85
N VAL A 97 -7.29 -3.24 -11.70
CA VAL A 97 -5.92 -2.69 -11.60
C VAL A 97 -5.68 -2.09 -10.22
N LEU A 98 -6.59 -1.23 -9.75
CA LEU A 98 -6.52 -0.68 -8.40
C LEU A 98 -6.62 -1.75 -7.32
N ALA A 99 -7.48 -2.75 -7.52
CA ALA A 99 -7.67 -3.80 -6.54
C ALA A 99 -6.41 -4.66 -6.35
N VAL A 100 -5.73 -5.01 -7.44
CA VAL A 100 -4.46 -5.75 -7.38
C VAL A 100 -3.38 -4.92 -6.69
N ALA A 101 -3.24 -3.64 -7.04
CA ALA A 101 -2.27 -2.76 -6.40
C ALA A 101 -2.53 -2.63 -4.89
N ALA A 102 -3.78 -2.40 -4.48
CA ALA A 102 -4.16 -2.29 -3.08
C ALA A 102 -4.00 -3.61 -2.30
N ALA A 103 -4.36 -4.74 -2.91
CA ALA A 103 -4.17 -6.05 -2.29
C ALA A 103 -2.68 -6.37 -2.08
N ALA A 104 -1.83 -6.08 -3.08
CA ALA A 104 -0.38 -6.25 -2.97
C ALA A 104 0.20 -5.44 -1.81
N VAL A 105 -0.21 -4.18 -1.67
CA VAL A 105 0.16 -3.34 -0.50
C VAL A 105 -0.27 -3.98 0.82
N GLY A 106 -1.49 -4.51 0.89
CA GLY A 106 -2.00 -5.20 2.08
C GLY A 106 -1.17 -6.42 2.50
N VAL A 107 -0.57 -7.14 1.56
CA VAL A 107 0.34 -8.26 1.88
C VAL A 107 1.73 -7.74 2.25
N MET A 108 2.26 -6.81 1.48
CA MET A 108 3.61 -6.29 1.65
C MET A 108 3.79 -5.51 2.97
N VAL A 109 2.74 -4.89 3.51
CA VAL A 109 2.82 -4.20 4.80
C VAL A 109 3.11 -5.17 5.95
N TRP A 110 2.54 -6.38 5.92
CA TRP A 110 2.83 -7.43 6.89
C TRP A 110 4.21 -8.02 6.67
N ARG A 111 4.65 -8.16 5.41
CA ARG A 111 6.03 -8.56 5.12
C ARG A 111 7.05 -7.57 5.69
N LEU A 112 6.77 -6.27 5.63
CA LEU A 112 7.60 -5.24 6.26
C LEU A 112 7.57 -5.34 7.79
N GLN A 113 6.41 -5.66 8.38
CA GLN A 113 6.29 -5.89 9.82
C GLN A 113 7.14 -7.10 10.27
N GLU A 114 7.08 -8.21 9.54
CA GLU A 114 7.91 -9.40 9.79
C GLU A 114 9.41 -9.06 9.72
N LEU A 115 9.85 -8.34 8.67
CA LEU A 115 11.25 -7.93 8.52
C LEU A 115 11.71 -6.99 9.66
N TRP A 116 10.80 -6.17 10.16
CA TRP A 116 11.07 -5.29 11.30
C TRP A 116 11.24 -6.10 12.60
N GLU A 117 10.29 -6.99 12.91
CA GLU A 117 10.27 -7.79 14.14
C GLU A 117 11.39 -8.83 14.18
N ALA A 118 11.77 -9.39 13.02
CA ALA A 118 12.86 -10.37 12.92
C ALA A 118 14.21 -9.84 13.43
N THR A 119 14.38 -8.52 13.57
CA THR A 119 15.61 -7.92 14.10
C THR A 119 15.55 -7.62 15.60
N GLY A 120 14.43 -7.87 16.27
CA GLY A 120 14.28 -7.72 17.72
C GLY A 120 13.77 -6.35 18.17
N GLY A 121 12.72 -5.83 17.52
CA GLY A 121 11.93 -4.69 17.99
C GLY A 121 10.65 -5.13 18.68
#